data_AF-A0A3M2SS44-F1
#
_entry.id   AF-A0A3M2SS44-F1
#
_cell.length_a   1.000
_cell.length_b   1.000
_cell.length_c   1.000
_cell.angle_alpha   90.00
_cell.angle_beta   90.00
_cell.angle_gamma   90.00
#
_symmetry.space_group_name_H-M   'P 1'
#
loop_
_entity.id
_entity.type
_entity.pdbx_description
1 polymer ?
#
loop_
_entity_poly.entity_id
_entity_poly.type
_entity_poly.pdbx_seq_one_letter_code
_entity_poly.pdbx_strand_id
1 'polypeptide(L)' 'MEEMHTLPSGPDPELFVLHPSGNPLFIANEDDNIVTVVDTKTHQMLAEVPVG' A
#
# COMPACT_ATOMS: atom_id res chain seq x y z
N MET A 1 17.68 -6.89 -13.81
CA MET A 1 16.94 -5.98 -12.92
C MET A 1 17.24 -6.43 -11.51
N GLU A 2 17.53 -5.49 -10.62
CA GLU A 2 17.74 -5.75 -9.20
C GLU A 2 16.52 -5.22 -8.44
N GLU A 3 16.03 -6.00 -7.48
CA GLU A 3 14.97 -5.56 -6.57
C GLU A 3 15.60 -4.72 -5.46
N MET A 4 15.09 -3.50 -5.27
CA MET A 4 15.59 -2.61 -4.21
C MET A 4 14.94 -2.91 -2.86
N HIS A 5 13.60 -3.04 -2.85
CA HIS A 5 12.80 -3.26 -1.64
C HIS A 5 11.49 -3.99 -1.97
N THR A 6 11.01 -4.79 -1.01
CA THR A 6 9.63 -5.29 -0.93
C THR A 6 8.86 -4.44 0.07
N LEU A 7 7.64 -4.03 -0.28
CA LEU A 7 6.73 -3.26 0.59
C LEU A 7 5.53 -4.12 1.00
N PRO A 8 4.98 -3.92 2.21
CA PRO A 8 3.77 -4.62 2.64
C PRO A 8 2.57 -4.17 1.78
N SER A 9 1.87 -5.10 1.15
CA SER A 9 0.74 -4.77 0.28
C SER A 9 -0.62 -4.83 0.95
N GLY A 10 -0.75 -5.69 1.97
CA GLY A 10 -2.04 -6.23 2.37
C GLY A 10 -2.42 -7.49 1.57
N PRO A 11 -3.54 -8.13 1.92
CA PRO A 11 -4.08 -9.31 1.23
C PRO A 11 -4.71 -8.94 -0.12
N ASP A 12 -4.51 -9.75 -1.16
CA ASP A 12 -5.13 -9.58 -2.48
C ASP A 12 -5.11 -8.15 -3.08
N PRO A 13 -3.91 -7.56 -3.30
CA PRO A 13 -3.78 -6.18 -3.76
C PRO A 13 -4.02 -6.04 -5.28
N GLU A 14 -4.87 -5.10 -5.68
CA GLU A 14 -5.25 -4.90 -7.09
C GLU A 14 -4.82 -3.54 -7.65
N LEU A 15 -5.18 -2.44 -6.97
CA LEU A 15 -4.87 -1.08 -7.41
C LEU A 15 -3.91 -0.38 -6.47
N PHE A 16 -2.94 0.32 -7.06
CA PHE A 16 -1.91 1.09 -6.37
C PHE A 16 -2.02 2.57 -6.77
N VAL A 17 -2.05 3.46 -5.78
CA VAL A 17 -2.00 4.91 -6.00
C VAL A 17 -0.94 5.53 -5.11
N LEU A 18 0.07 6.14 -5.72
CA LEU A 18 1.09 6.89 -4.99
C LEU A 18 0.63 8.34 -4.80
N HIS A 19 0.73 8.85 -3.57
CA HIS A 19 0.49 10.28 -3.33
C HIS A 19 1.46 11.13 -4.18
N PRO A 20 1.04 12.30 -4.73
CA PRO A 20 1.89 13.11 -5.60
C PRO A 20 3.24 13.57 -5.00
N SER A 21 3.35 13.64 -3.68
CA SER A 21 4.62 13.93 -2.99
C SER A 21 5.58 12.72 -2.93
N GLY A 22 5.14 11.54 -3.39
CA GLY A 22 5.87 10.28 -3.33
C GLY A 22 5.66 9.46 -2.05
N ASN A 23 4.86 9.94 -1.08
CA ASN A 23 4.53 9.23 0.16
C ASN A 23 3.19 9.75 0.74
N PRO A 24 2.23 8.90 1.15
CA PRO A 24 2.26 7.43 1.16
C PRO A 24 1.80 6.77 -0.14
N LEU A 25 1.97 5.45 -0.22
CA LEU A 25 1.36 4.57 -1.22
C LEU A 25 0.05 4.01 -0.64
N PHE A 26 -1.02 4.07 -1.41
CA PHE A 26 -2.31 3.48 -1.10
C PHE A 26 -2.55 2.25 -1.96
N ILE A 27 -3.04 1.17 -1.35
CA ILE A 27 -3.21 -0.14 -1.98
C ILE A 27 -4.62 -0.63 -1.68
N ALA A 28 -5.41 -0.89 -2.72
CA ALA A 28 -6.72 -1.48 -2.60
C ALA A 28 -6.61 -3.01 -2.49
N ASN A 29 -7.21 -3.58 -1.46
CA ASN A 29 -7.30 -5.03 -1.22
C ASN A 29 -8.76 -5.44 -1.49
N GLU A 30 -9.05 -5.96 -2.67
CA GLU A 30 -10.42 -6.06 -3.23
C GLU A 30 -11.31 -7.02 -2.41
N ASP A 31 -10.82 -8.21 -2.11
CA ASP A 31 -11.58 -9.26 -1.40
C ASP A 31 -11.80 -8.96 0.09
N ASP A 32 -10.96 -8.11 0.69
CA ASP A 32 -10.92 -7.88 2.14
C ASP A 32 -11.62 -6.59 2.59
N ASN A 33 -12.13 -5.76 1.67
CA ASN A 33 -12.76 -4.47 1.98
C ASN A 33 -11.86 -3.53 2.81
N ILE A 34 -10.55 -3.51 2.52
CA ILE A 34 -9.59 -2.63 3.19
C ILE A 34 -8.69 -1.90 2.19
N VAL A 35 -8.20 -0.72 2.59
CA VAL A 35 -7.08 -0.03 1.94
C VAL A 35 -5.87 -0.10 2.87
N THR A 36 -4.76 -0.62 2.37
CA THR A 36 -3.47 -0.58 3.07
C THR A 36 -2.73 0.70 2.69
N VAL A 37 -2.21 1.41 3.68
CA VAL A 37 -1.43 2.64 3.51
C VAL A 37 0.01 2.36 3.93
N VAL A 38 0.97 2.62 3.04
CA VAL A 38 2.38 2.29 3.24
C VAL A 38 3.23 3.54 3.14
N ASP A 39 4.15 3.69 4.08
CA ASP A 39 5.21 4.69 3.97
C ASP A 39 6.31 4.18 3.03
N THR A 40 6.50 4.86 1.91
CA THR A 40 7.45 4.45 0.87
C THR A 40 8.92 4.72 1.21
N LYS A 41 9.20 5.47 2.29
CA LYS A 41 10.57 5.81 2.71
C LYS A 41 11.09 4.85 3.77
N THR A 42 10.22 4.46 4.68
CA THR A 42 10.51 3.53 5.79
C THR A 42 10.08 2.11 5.48
N HIS A 43 9.29 1.91 4.42
CA HIS A 43 8.71 0.64 3.99
C HIS A 43 7.82 0.00 5.06
N GLN A 44 7.25 0.82 5.95
CA GLN A 44 6.35 0.37 7.00
C GLN A 44 4.91 0.62 6.60
N MET A 45 4.02 -0.28 7.01
CA MET A 45 2.58 -0.05 6.97
C MET A 45 2.22 1.05 7.97
N LEU A 46 1.51 2.07 7.51
CA LEU A 46 1.02 3.18 8.33
C LEU A 46 -0.38 2.90 8.86
N ALA A 47 -1.24 2.30 8.04
CA ALA A 47 -2.62 2.03 8.40
C ALA A 47 -3.24 0.94 7.52
N GLU A 48 -4.27 0.31 8.07
CA GLU A 48 -5.31 -0.40 7.34
C GLU A 48 -6.61 0.34 7.56
N VAL A 49 -7.30 0.67 6.47
CA VAL A 49 -8.50 1.48 6.49
C VAL A 49 -9.65 0.64 5.95
N PRO A 50 -10.61 0.23 6.79
CA PRO A 50 -11.83 -0.41 6.31
C PRO A 50 -12.60 0.50 5.36
N VAL A 51 -13.13 -0.08 4.28
CA VAL A 51 -13.98 0.60 3.30
C VAL A 51 -15.28 -0.19 3.11
N GLY A 52 -16.36 0.48 2.71
CA GLY A 52 -17.71 -0.10 2.63
C GLY A 52 -18.72 0.62 3.49
#